data_AF-A0A2T4X5I7-F1
#
_entry.id   AF-A0A2T4X5I7-F1
#
_cell.length_a   1.000
_cell.length_b   1.000
_cell.length_c   1.000
_cell.angle_alpha   90.00
_cell.angle_beta   90.00
_cell.angle_gamma   90.00
#
_symmetry.space_group_name_H-M   'P 1'
#
loop_
_entity.id
_entity.type
_entity.pdbx_description
1 polymer ?
#
loop_
_entity_poly.entity_id
_entity_poly.type
_entity_poly.pdbx_seq_one_letter_code
_entity_poly.pdbx_strand_id
1 'polypeptide(L)' 'MSQVGFEEVASRAIKISELIEEIIRLDDLLALHAKHDARQHEIQQYIDRRLAFVEELNGLLNPHHLKLIVEEQAA' A
#
# COMPACT_ATOMS: atom_id res chain seq x y z
N MET A 1 -2.69 -19.40 -27.65
CA MET A 1 -2.83 -18.01 -27.13
C MET A 1 -2.98 -18.04 -25.61
N SER A 2 -2.03 -18.62 -24.89
CA SER A 2 -2.23 -19.01 -23.48
C SER A 2 -1.04 -18.67 -22.56
N GLN A 3 0.05 -18.14 -23.11
CA GLN A 3 1.24 -17.76 -22.34
C GLN A 3 1.19 -16.30 -21.88
N VAL A 4 0.72 -15.41 -22.75
CA VAL A 4 0.63 -13.95 -22.48
C VAL A 4 -0.27 -13.64 -21.28
N GLY A 5 -1.42 -14.32 -21.16
CA GLY A 5 -2.34 -14.09 -20.03
C GLY A 5 -1.83 -14.59 -18.68
N PHE A 6 -0.95 -15.62 -18.65
CA PHE A 6 -0.43 -16.16 -17.39
C PHE A 6 0.72 -15.30 -16.85
N GLU A 7 1.60 -14.82 -17.73
CA GLU A 7 2.68 -13.89 -17.36
C GLU A 7 2.13 -12.55 -16.85
N GLU A 8 1.07 -12.02 -17.47
CA GLU A 8 0.41 -10.79 -17.01
C GLU A 8 -0.24 -10.95 -15.62
N VAL A 9 -0.89 -12.09 -15.36
CA VAL A 9 -1.49 -12.39 -14.05
C VAL A 9 -0.42 -12.56 -12.98
N ALA A 10 0.67 -13.29 -13.27
CA ALA A 10 1.77 -13.48 -12.34
C ALA A 10 2.46 -12.14 -12.01
N SER A 11 2.72 -11.31 -13.02
CA SER A 11 3.29 -9.98 -12.84
C SER A 11 2.39 -9.08 -11.98
N ARG A 12 1.07 -9.10 -12.21
CA ARG A 12 0.11 -8.35 -11.41
C ARG A 12 0.07 -8.84 -9.95
N ALA A 13 0.11 -10.14 -9.73
CA ALA A 13 0.13 -10.72 -8.39
C ALA A 13 1.38 -10.31 -7.61
N ILE A 14 2.56 -10.34 -8.25
CA ILE A 14 3.82 -9.85 -7.66
C ILE A 14 3.68 -8.39 -7.25
N LYS A 15 3.18 -7.54 -8.16
CA LYS A 15 3.03 -6.11 -7.91
C LYS A 15 2.05 -5.81 -6.76
N ILE A 16 0.97 -6.56 -6.65
CA ILE A 16 0.02 -6.47 -5.52
C ILE A 16 0.73 -6.82 -4.21
N SER A 17 1.49 -7.93 -4.17
CA SER A 17 2.23 -8.34 -2.98
C SER A 17 3.27 -7.30 -2.55
N GLU A 18 4.02 -6.75 -3.49
CA GLU A 18 5.01 -5.69 -3.23
C GLU A 18 4.35 -4.44 -2.63
N LEU A 19 3.21 -4.00 -3.18
CA LEU A 19 2.47 -2.84 -2.65
C LEU A 19 1.96 -3.09 -1.23
N ILE A 20 1.46 -4.29 -0.94
CA ILE A 20 1.00 -4.65 0.40
C ILE A 20 2.17 -4.63 1.39
N GLU A 21 3.31 -5.22 1.04
CA GLU A 21 4.49 -5.21 1.90
C GLU A 21 4.99 -3.79 2.19
N GLU A 22 5.04 -2.92 1.18
CA GLU A 22 5.45 -1.54 1.36
C GLU A 22 4.48 -0.74 2.24
N ILE A 23 3.16 -0.97 2.11
CA ILE A 23 2.16 -0.36 2.99
C ILE A 23 2.37 -0.80 4.45
N ILE A 24 2.58 -2.11 4.68
CA ILE A 24 2.83 -2.64 6.03
C ILE A 24 4.09 -2.02 6.64
N ARG A 25 5.19 -1.91 5.87
CA ARG A 25 6.43 -1.27 6.34
C ARG A 25 6.21 0.19 6.71
N LEU A 26 5.43 0.93 5.92
CA LEU A 26 5.09 2.33 6.23
C LEU A 26 4.23 2.43 7.50
N ASP A 27 3.28 1.51 7.70
CA ASP A 27 2.47 1.45 8.93
C ASP A 27 3.34 1.18 10.17
N ASP A 28 4.28 0.26 10.08
CA ASP A 28 5.23 -0.02 11.15
C ASP A 28 6.11 1.20 11.47
N LEU A 29 6.60 1.91 10.43
CA LEU A 29 7.38 3.14 10.61
C LEU A 29 6.56 4.25 11.24
N LEU A 30 5.32 4.46 10.79
CA LEU A 30 4.43 5.46 11.36
C LEU A 30 4.12 5.17 12.83
N ALA A 31 3.87 3.91 13.17
CA ALA A 31 3.66 3.47 14.55
C ALA A 31 4.91 3.67 15.43
N LEU A 32 6.11 3.48 14.87
CA LEU A 32 7.37 3.78 15.56
C LEU A 32 7.53 5.30 15.78
N HIS A 33 7.30 6.11 14.75
CA HIS A 33 7.43 7.56 14.82
C HIS A 33 6.44 8.18 15.82
N ALA A 34 5.22 7.64 15.93
CA ALA A 34 4.23 8.05 16.92
C ALA A 34 4.72 7.86 18.37
N LYS A 35 5.59 6.88 18.63
CA LYS A 35 6.15 6.60 19.96
C LYS A 35 7.37 7.45 20.32
N HIS A 36 8.05 8.02 19.32
CA HIS A 36 9.37 8.64 19.48
C HIS A 36 9.41 10.15 19.21
N ASP A 37 8.25 10.81 19.15
CA ASP A 37 8.11 12.26 18.96
C ASP A 37 8.88 12.77 17.72
N ALA A 38 8.73 12.03 16.61
CA ALA A 38 9.42 12.32 15.37
C ALA A 38 8.90 13.60 14.71
N ARG A 39 9.74 14.20 13.86
CA ARG A 39 9.42 15.48 13.19
C ARG A 39 8.17 15.31 12.32
N GLN A 40 7.17 16.17 12.52
CA GLN A 40 5.89 16.14 11.81
C GLN A 40 6.02 16.09 10.28
N HIS A 41 7.05 16.72 9.70
CA HIS A 41 7.29 16.68 8.26
C HIS A 41 7.70 15.30 7.74
N GLU A 42 8.46 14.52 8.50
CA GLU A 42 8.88 13.17 8.10
C GLU A 42 7.69 12.21 8.17
N ILE A 43 6.86 12.33 9.21
CA ILE A 43 5.61 11.59 9.36
C ILE A 43 4.67 11.85 8.18
N GLN A 44 4.49 13.12 7.79
CA GLN A 44 3.61 13.46 6.66
C GLN A 44 4.08 12.81 5.34
N GLN A 45 5.39 12.77 5.08
CA GLN A 45 5.92 12.10 3.88
C GLN A 45 5.60 10.60 3.86
N TYR A 46 5.65 9.93 5.01
CA TYR A 46 5.28 8.51 5.11
C TYR A 46 3.77 8.30 4.93
N ILE A 47 2.93 9.18 5.47
CA ILE A 47 1.46 9.16 5.25
C ILE A 47 1.13 9.35 3.77
N ASP A 48 1.71 10.37 3.13
CA ASP A 48 1.45 10.66 1.72
C ASP A 48 1.88 9.49 0.83
N ARG A 49 3.04 8.91 1.12
CA ARG A 49 3.56 7.74 0.38
C ARG A 49 2.69 6.51 0.57
N ARG A 50 2.19 6.30 1.79
CA ARG A 50 1.25 5.20 2.09
C ARG A 50 -0.05 5.37 1.30
N LEU A 51 -0.62 6.57 1.25
CA LEU A 51 -1.83 6.86 0.48
C LEU A 51 -1.62 6.57 -1.01
N ALA A 52 -0.49 6.98 -1.58
CA ALA A 52 -0.17 6.69 -2.98
C ALA A 52 -0.13 5.17 -3.28
N PHE A 53 0.47 4.36 -2.39
CA PHE A 53 0.51 2.91 -2.56
C PHE A 53 -0.87 2.27 -2.39
N VAL A 54 -1.71 2.80 -1.49
CA VAL A 54 -3.11 2.36 -1.35
C VAL A 54 -3.92 2.66 -2.61
N GLU A 55 -3.74 3.83 -3.20
CA GLU A 55 -4.40 4.20 -4.47
C GLU A 55 -3.96 3.29 -5.62
N GLU A 56 -2.66 3.03 -5.74
CA GLU A 56 -2.11 2.11 -6.74
C GLU A 56 -2.67 0.70 -6.57
N LEU A 57 -2.69 0.20 -5.34
CA LEU A 57 -3.26 -1.11 -5.01
C LEU A 57 -4.76 -1.18 -5.33
N ASN A 58 -5.52 -0.14 -4.98
CA ASN A 58 -6.94 -0.05 -5.32
C ASN A 58 -7.17 -0.02 -6.84
N GLY A 59 -6.30 0.63 -7.61
CA GLY A 59 -6.34 0.58 -9.07
C GLY A 59 -6.19 -0.84 -9.62
N LEU A 60 -5.34 -1.66 -9.00
CA LEU A 60 -5.14 -3.06 -9.39
C LEU A 60 -6.28 -3.99 -8.92
N LEU A 61 -6.95 -3.65 -7.82
CA LEU A 61 -8.03 -4.43 -7.22
C LEU A 61 -9.43 -4.10 -7.78
N ASN A 62 -9.64 -2.88 -8.28
CA ASN A 62 -10.92 -2.42 -8.81
C ASN A 62 -11.52 -3.33 -9.92
N PRO A 63 -10.73 -3.88 -10.88
CA PRO A 63 -11.25 -4.84 -11.86
C PRO A 63 -11.82 -6.12 -11.25
N HIS A 64 -11.47 -6.42 -10.00
CA HIS A 64 -11.94 -7.58 -9.25
C HIS A 64 -13.02 -7.23 -8.23
N HIS A 65 -13.56 -6.01 -8.26
CA HIS A 65 -14.54 -5.49 -7.31
C HIS A 65 -14.07 -5.53 -5.85
N LEU A 66 -12.74 -5.43 -5.65
CA LEU A 66 -12.10 -5.37 -4.34
C LEU A 66 -11.61 -3.94 -4.08
N LYS A 67 -11.61 -3.55 -2.80
CA LYS A 67 -11.09 -2.26 -2.34
C LYS A 67 -10.44 -2.42 -0.96
N LEU A 68 -9.24 -1.87 -0.80
CA LEU A 68 -8.62 -1.69 0.50
C LEU A 68 -9.37 -0.57 1.24
N ILE A 69 -9.90 -0.90 2.42
CA ILE A 69 -10.47 0.08 3.34
C ILE A 69 -9.38 0.46 4.31
N VAL A 70 -8.96 1.72 4.26
CA VAL A 70 -8.06 2.30 5.26
C VAL A 70 -8.95 2.79 6.40
N GLU A 71 -9.02 2.05 7.48
CA GLU A 71 -9.56 2.58 8.73
C GLU A 71 -8.49 3.53 9.29
N GLU A 72 -8.77 4.84 9.30
CA GLU A 72 -8.03 5.77 10.14
C GLU A 72 -8.21 5.27 11.57
N GLN A 73 -7.15 4.72 12.18
CA GLN A 73 -7.17 4.48 13.61
C GLN A 73 -7.39 5.83 14.28
N ALA A 74 -8.61 6.03 14.77
CA ALA A 74 -8.96 7.19 15.57
C ALA A 74 -7.96 7.26 16.73
N ALA A 75 -7.37 8.45 16.86
CA ALA A 75 -6.34 8.83 17.83
C ALA A 75 -6.64 8.41 19.28
#